data_AF-A0A3M1KWI4-F1
#
_entry.id   AF-A0A3M1KWI4-F1
#
_cell.length_a   1.000
_cell.length_b   1.000
_cell.length_c   1.000
_cell.angle_alpha   90.00
_cell.angle_beta   90.00
_cell.angle_gamma   90.00
#
_symmetry.space_group_name_H-M   'P 1'
#
loop_
_entity.id
_entity.type
_entity.pdbx_description
1 polymer ?
#
loop_
_entity_poly.entity_id
_entity_poly.type
_entity_poly.pdbx_seq_one_letter_code
_entity_poly.pdbx_strand_id
1 'polypeptide(L)'
;MTKKCLLWLSVFVCALALPVASVPHRAHAAGDACVMALTKSIPKYVSQRWKAISKCEQLKADGKIPDTENCRPADGAVTDAKTANLLAKAADKLNKQLSKKCTGALPPLGPACDSATDVASLVACVTAPSQDADNVPANADALVAAIYPSAGTMDSSCLKKISKSAGSFLKKRLSSMSKCQLLREKGKITEACPDAKVLADSTKSLEKFEKKVLAGCSMLAVSSPDLVFGEPCDLATAAVYNRAAGGSVNNTIPPLLRFMRCVTDFAATVADHANVLGNPQPPTTAFTEGVAAGDATDTAVVFWTRVPDPNSPATLEVATDPAFGTIVHTSSATPASGADGTVKIDVGGLTPATTYYYRFTQGTDTSPVGRVKTAPSPTD
;
A
#
# COMPACT_ATOMS: atom_id res chain seq x y z
N MET A 1 -3.35 -50.27 -6.81
CA MET A 1 -3.20 -49.10 -5.91
C MET A 1 -2.89 -47.88 -6.78
N THR A 2 -3.94 -47.19 -7.19
CA THR A 2 -3.99 -46.35 -8.38
C THR A 2 -4.07 -44.86 -8.00
N LYS A 3 -3.14 -44.07 -8.56
CA LYS A 3 -3.26 -42.66 -9.01
C LYS A 3 -3.67 -41.65 -7.91
N LYS A 4 -2.77 -40.80 -7.37
CA LYS A 4 -2.16 -39.61 -8.03
C LYS A 4 -3.04 -39.04 -9.15
N CYS A 5 -4.04 -38.25 -8.78
CA CYS A 5 -4.72 -37.29 -9.64
C CYS A 5 -5.72 -36.49 -8.79
N LEU A 6 -5.48 -35.20 -8.56
CA LEU A 6 -6.42 -34.10 -8.92
C LEU A 6 -5.98 -32.76 -8.30
N LEU A 7 -5.81 -31.79 -9.20
CA LEU A 7 -5.85 -30.33 -9.04
C LEU A 7 -4.75 -29.63 -8.25
N TRP A 8 -3.54 -29.67 -8.83
CA TRP A 8 -2.72 -28.48 -8.97
C TRP A 8 -3.14 -27.83 -10.30
N LEU A 9 -3.83 -26.69 -10.26
CA LEU A 9 -4.27 -25.96 -11.46
C LEU A 9 -3.65 -24.56 -11.44
N SER A 10 -2.49 -24.51 -12.08
CA SER A 10 -1.93 -23.45 -12.92
C SER A 10 -2.49 -22.03 -12.80
N VAL A 11 -1.64 -21.10 -12.38
CA VAL A 11 -1.39 -19.86 -13.15
C VAL A 11 0.13 -19.64 -13.20
N PHE A 12 0.75 -20.18 -14.25
CA PHE A 12 2.09 -19.79 -14.68
C PHE A 12 1.93 -18.47 -15.44
N VAL A 13 2.13 -17.34 -14.76
CA VAL A 13 2.37 -16.08 -15.47
C VAL A 13 3.80 -16.14 -15.97
N CYS A 14 3.96 -16.31 -17.28
CA CYS A 14 5.22 -16.16 -17.97
C CYS A 14 5.67 -14.70 -17.81
N ALA A 15 6.56 -14.45 -16.85
CA ALA A 15 7.21 -13.15 -16.67
C ALA A 15 8.22 -12.94 -17.80
N LEU A 16 7.76 -12.38 -18.91
CA LEU A 16 8.65 -11.68 -19.85
C LEU A 16 9.25 -10.49 -19.09
N ALA A 17 10.50 -10.66 -18.67
CA ALA A 17 11.32 -9.60 -18.10
C ALA A 17 11.60 -8.55 -19.18
N LEU A 18 10.69 -7.59 -19.31
CA LEU A 18 11.00 -6.33 -19.96
C LEU A 18 11.92 -5.55 -19.01
N PRO A 19 13.03 -4.95 -19.50
CA PRO A 19 13.78 -4.02 -18.71
C PRO A 19 12.87 -2.83 -18.41
N VAL A 20 12.40 -2.73 -17.16
CA VAL A 20 11.79 -1.50 -16.66
C VAL A 20 12.90 -0.46 -16.71
N ALA A 21 12.86 0.41 -17.72
CA ALA A 21 13.66 1.63 -17.71
C ALA A 21 13.35 2.33 -16.40
N SER A 22 14.36 2.43 -15.54
CA SER A 22 14.26 2.99 -14.21
C SER A 22 13.77 4.42 -14.34
N VAL A 23 12.58 4.71 -13.82
CA VAL A 23 12.14 6.09 -13.60
C VAL A 23 13.23 6.79 -12.78
N PRO A 24 13.79 7.92 -13.24
CA PRO A 24 14.81 8.62 -12.48
C PRO A 24 14.24 9.04 -11.12
N HIS A 25 14.72 8.39 -10.05
CA HIS A 25 14.28 8.59 -8.66
C HIS A 25 14.82 9.85 -7.98
N ARG A 26 15.40 10.81 -8.70
CA ARG A 26 16.21 11.83 -8.03
C ARG A 26 15.52 13.18 -7.88
N ALA A 27 14.86 13.35 -6.73
CA ALA A 27 14.97 14.62 -6.00
C ALA A 27 16.04 14.59 -4.90
N HIS A 28 16.63 13.43 -4.57
CA HIS A 28 17.53 13.26 -3.43
C HIS A 28 18.83 12.52 -3.80
N ALA A 29 19.91 12.83 -3.08
CA ALA A 29 21.19 12.16 -3.26
C ALA A 29 21.13 10.73 -2.74
N ALA A 30 21.70 9.78 -3.49
CA ALA A 30 21.83 8.39 -3.03
C ALA A 30 22.57 8.34 -1.69
N GLY A 31 22.03 7.58 -0.74
CA GLY A 31 22.61 7.47 0.62
C GLY A 31 22.29 8.64 1.56
N ASP A 32 21.27 9.45 1.26
CA ASP A 32 20.78 10.51 2.13
C ASP A 32 20.51 10.01 3.57
N ALA A 33 21.08 10.71 4.55
CA ALA A 33 21.02 10.31 5.95
C ALA A 33 19.60 10.40 6.54
N CYS A 34 18.80 11.37 6.10
CA CYS A 34 17.40 11.54 6.47
C CYS A 34 16.55 10.42 5.87
N VAL A 35 16.68 10.14 4.57
CA VAL A 35 15.97 9.02 3.91
C VAL A 35 16.28 7.70 4.62
N MET A 36 17.56 7.43 4.86
CA MET A 36 18.01 6.24 5.58
C MET A 36 17.47 6.17 7.03
N ALA A 37 17.16 7.30 7.66
CA ALA A 37 16.55 7.37 8.97
C ALA A 37 15.04 7.09 8.91
N LEU A 38 14.34 7.64 7.91
CA LEU A 38 12.92 7.37 7.62
C LEU A 38 12.69 5.88 7.39
N THR A 39 13.44 5.29 6.45
CA THR A 39 13.30 3.88 6.04
C THR A 39 13.50 2.91 7.21
N LYS A 40 14.23 3.32 8.26
CA LYS A 40 14.46 2.52 9.47
C LYS A 40 13.47 2.81 10.58
N SER A 41 13.12 4.08 10.78
CA SER A 41 12.45 4.55 12.00
C SER A 41 10.94 4.41 11.88
N ILE A 42 10.36 4.64 10.71
CA ILE A 42 8.90 4.52 10.50
C ILE A 42 8.44 3.06 10.63
N PRO A 43 9.03 2.06 9.94
CA PRO A 43 8.67 0.65 10.16
C PRO A 43 8.85 0.20 11.62
N LYS A 44 9.85 0.75 12.32
CA LYS A 44 10.09 0.44 13.73
C LYS A 44 9.00 1.04 14.63
N TYR A 45 8.59 2.28 14.37
CA TYR A 45 7.48 2.94 15.06
C TYR A 45 6.20 2.12 14.91
N VAL A 46 5.82 1.75 13.68
CA VAL A 46 4.61 0.95 13.39
C VAL A 46 4.65 -0.39 14.14
N SER A 47 5.80 -1.08 14.16
CA SER A 47 5.95 -2.32 14.93
C SER A 47 5.85 -2.11 16.44
N GLN A 48 6.27 -0.97 16.98
CA GLN A 48 6.14 -0.63 18.40
C GLN A 48 4.71 -0.26 18.77
N ARG A 49 4.05 0.56 17.95
CA ARG A 49 2.65 0.94 18.09
C ARG A 49 1.73 -0.28 18.07
N TRP A 50 1.88 -1.14 17.06
CA TRP A 50 1.21 -2.44 16.98
C TRP A 50 1.31 -3.23 18.29
N LYS A 51 2.53 -3.38 18.83
CA LYS A 51 2.77 -4.17 20.04
C LYS A 51 2.13 -3.56 21.28
N ALA A 52 2.10 -2.23 21.39
CA ALA A 52 1.48 -1.56 22.52
C ALA A 52 -0.02 -1.81 22.52
N ILE A 53 -0.69 -1.50 21.41
CA ILE A 53 -2.14 -1.59 21.26
C ILE A 53 -2.61 -3.06 21.33
N SER A 54 -2.03 -3.96 20.52
CA SER A 54 -2.41 -5.38 20.52
C SER A 54 -2.22 -6.06 21.88
N LYS A 55 -1.24 -5.60 22.68
CA LYS A 55 -1.04 -6.13 24.03
C LYS A 55 -2.15 -5.68 24.99
N CYS A 56 -2.58 -4.43 24.89
CA CYS A 56 -3.69 -3.89 25.66
C CYS A 56 -5.00 -4.61 25.32
N GLU A 57 -5.31 -4.74 24.03
CA GLU A 57 -6.50 -5.48 23.56
C GLU A 57 -6.50 -6.94 23.99
N GLN A 58 -5.34 -7.60 23.98
CA GLN A 58 -5.25 -8.94 24.54
C GLN A 58 -5.54 -9.00 26.04
N LEU A 59 -5.16 -7.97 26.81
CA LEU A 59 -5.47 -7.93 28.24
C LEU A 59 -6.97 -7.70 28.47
N LYS A 60 -7.62 -6.86 27.65
CA LYS A 60 -9.08 -6.72 27.64
C LYS A 60 -9.75 -8.06 27.33
N ALA A 61 -9.38 -8.70 26.23
CA ALA A 61 -9.91 -10.01 25.83
C ALA A 61 -9.63 -11.13 26.85
N ASP A 62 -8.53 -11.05 27.61
CA ASP A 62 -8.22 -11.96 28.72
C ASP A 62 -9.01 -11.64 30.01
N GLY A 63 -9.82 -10.57 30.05
CA GLY A 63 -10.52 -10.08 31.25
C GLY A 63 -9.60 -9.51 32.33
N LYS A 64 -8.37 -9.12 31.97
CA LYS A 64 -7.34 -8.63 32.91
C LYS A 64 -7.38 -7.12 33.15
N ILE A 65 -8.05 -6.38 32.27
CA ILE A 65 -8.35 -4.97 32.43
C ILE A 65 -9.82 -4.74 32.01
N PRO A 66 -10.49 -3.69 32.51
CA PRO A 66 -11.90 -3.43 32.19
C PRO A 66 -12.17 -3.22 30.70
N ASP A 67 -13.36 -3.61 30.24
CA ASP A 67 -13.78 -3.37 28.85
C ASP A 67 -13.93 -1.88 28.51
N THR A 68 -14.15 -1.05 29.53
CA THR A 68 -14.20 0.42 29.44
C THR A 68 -12.83 1.04 29.15
N GLU A 69 -11.72 0.32 29.32
CA GLU A 69 -10.40 0.83 28.96
C GLU A 69 -10.27 1.00 27.45
N ASN A 70 -9.97 2.22 27.00
CA ASN A 70 -9.60 2.46 25.61
C ASN A 70 -8.11 2.16 25.39
N CYS A 71 -7.84 1.21 24.51
CA CYS A 71 -6.48 0.82 24.10
C CYS A 71 -6.04 1.48 22.79
N ARG A 72 -6.96 2.07 22.02
CA ARG A 72 -6.73 2.53 20.64
C ARG A 72 -6.85 4.03 20.53
N PRO A 73 -5.81 4.73 20.04
CA PRO A 73 -5.91 6.15 19.74
C PRO A 73 -7.01 6.51 18.73
N ALA A 74 -7.35 5.60 17.80
CA ALA A 74 -8.44 5.80 16.84
C ALA A 74 -9.83 5.91 17.51
N ASP A 75 -10.01 5.31 18.69
CA ASP A 75 -11.28 5.32 19.43
C ASP A 75 -11.34 6.45 20.47
N GLY A 76 -10.37 7.38 20.45
CA GLY A 76 -10.25 8.51 21.39
C GLY A 76 -9.02 8.41 22.28
N ALA A 77 -9.06 9.09 23.44
CA ALA A 77 -7.94 9.11 24.38
C ALA A 77 -7.67 7.70 24.93
N VAL A 78 -6.42 7.23 24.84
CA VAL A 78 -6.00 5.94 25.40
C VAL A 78 -6.00 6.04 26.92
N THR A 79 -6.86 5.29 27.58
CA THR A 79 -7.03 5.33 29.05
C THR A 79 -6.08 4.36 29.77
N ASP A 80 -5.65 3.27 29.12
CA ASP A 80 -4.64 2.38 29.69
C ASP A 80 -3.28 3.10 29.75
N ALA A 81 -2.87 3.49 30.97
CA ALA A 81 -1.69 4.30 31.22
C ALA A 81 -0.39 3.67 30.67
N LYS A 82 -0.29 2.33 30.70
CA LYS A 82 0.89 1.62 30.21
C LYS A 82 0.99 1.72 28.69
N THR A 83 -0.13 1.60 27.99
CA THR A 83 -0.25 1.70 26.54
C THR A 83 0.01 3.13 26.10
N ALA A 84 -0.61 4.11 26.75
CA ALA A 84 -0.34 5.54 26.52
C ALA A 84 1.17 5.86 26.65
N ASN A 85 1.84 5.36 27.70
CA ASN A 85 3.27 5.56 27.90
C ASN A 85 4.14 4.91 26.81
N LEU A 86 3.77 3.71 26.35
CA LEU A 86 4.48 3.02 25.27
C LEU A 86 4.33 3.72 23.93
N LEU A 87 3.15 4.26 23.64
CA LEU A 87 2.88 5.04 22.43
C LEU A 87 3.67 6.35 22.42
N ALA A 88 3.65 7.09 23.53
CA ALA A 88 4.45 8.31 23.69
C ALA A 88 5.95 8.03 23.50
N LYS A 89 6.49 7.00 24.17
CA LYS A 89 7.90 6.59 24.01
C LYS A 89 8.24 6.19 22.57
N ALA A 90 7.32 5.60 21.83
CA ALA A 90 7.53 5.25 20.43
C ALA A 90 7.58 6.51 19.55
N ALA A 91 6.67 7.45 19.76
CA ALA A 91 6.65 8.74 19.06
C ALA A 91 7.90 9.58 19.36
N ASP A 92 8.29 9.70 20.64
CA ASP A 92 9.52 10.41 21.06
C ASP A 92 10.76 9.81 20.40
N LYS A 93 10.82 8.49 20.32
CA LYS A 93 11.93 7.79 19.68
C LYS A 93 11.96 8.05 18.18
N LEU A 94 10.81 8.06 17.51
CA LEU A 94 10.72 8.43 16.10
C LEU A 94 11.24 9.85 15.89
N ASN A 95 10.69 10.82 16.63
CA ASN A 95 11.10 12.22 16.58
C ASN A 95 12.61 12.38 16.78
N LYS A 96 13.16 11.82 17.87
CA LYS A 96 14.60 11.90 18.16
C LYS A 96 15.48 11.32 17.06
N GLN A 97 15.06 10.25 16.39
CA GLN A 97 15.84 9.68 15.28
C GLN A 97 15.77 10.57 14.03
N LEU A 98 14.61 11.12 13.71
CA LEU A 98 14.41 11.98 12.55
C LEU A 98 15.08 13.35 12.75
N SER A 99 14.87 14.03 13.87
CA SER A 99 15.51 15.34 14.12
C SER A 99 17.04 15.26 14.13
N LYS A 100 17.61 14.10 14.47
CA LYS A 100 19.06 13.87 14.44
C LYS A 100 19.61 13.73 13.02
N LYS A 101 18.79 13.32 12.05
CA LYS A 101 19.23 12.90 10.70
C LYS A 101 18.65 13.74 9.57
N CYS A 102 17.54 14.42 9.81
CA CYS A 102 16.84 15.31 8.91
C CYS A 102 17.04 16.76 9.40
N THR A 103 18.18 17.37 9.05
CA THR A 103 18.57 18.72 9.50
C THR A 103 18.31 19.81 8.46
N GLY A 104 17.76 19.46 7.30
CA GLY A 104 17.43 20.38 6.21
C GLY A 104 16.00 20.15 5.69
N ALA A 105 15.72 20.60 4.47
CA ALA A 105 14.45 20.33 3.82
C ALA A 105 14.16 18.83 3.79
N LEU A 106 12.90 18.46 4.04
CA LEU A 106 12.49 17.07 3.98
C LEU A 106 12.47 16.56 2.53
N PRO A 107 12.75 15.27 2.30
CA PRO A 107 12.56 14.66 1.00
C PRO A 107 11.07 14.55 0.64
N PRO A 108 10.67 14.43 -0.64
CA PRO A 108 9.29 14.29 -1.06
C PRO A 108 8.67 13.05 -0.43
N LEU A 109 7.80 13.26 0.54
CA LEU A 109 7.28 12.20 1.41
C LEU A 109 6.17 11.35 0.74
N GLY A 110 5.82 11.66 -0.50
CA GLY A 110 4.66 11.10 -1.18
C GLY A 110 3.34 11.63 -0.61
N PRO A 111 2.21 11.29 -1.25
CA PRO A 111 0.90 11.92 -0.97
C PRO A 111 0.41 11.73 0.46
N ALA A 112 0.82 10.68 1.16
CA ALA A 112 0.34 10.39 2.51
C ALA A 112 0.86 11.39 3.57
N CYS A 113 2.00 12.07 3.33
CA CYS A 113 2.55 13.10 4.21
C CYS A 113 3.18 14.27 3.44
N ASP A 114 2.69 14.59 2.24
CA ASP A 114 3.27 15.62 1.36
C ASP A 114 3.19 17.04 1.93
N SER A 115 2.20 17.31 2.77
CA SER A 115 2.03 18.57 3.49
C SER A 115 3.06 18.79 4.61
N ALA A 116 3.83 17.77 5.01
CA ALA A 116 4.82 17.91 6.08
C ALA A 116 6.09 18.63 5.58
N THR A 117 6.33 19.83 6.10
CA THR A 117 7.48 20.67 5.73
C THR A 117 8.65 20.58 6.71
N ASP A 118 8.44 19.98 7.88
CA ASP A 118 9.44 19.81 8.93
C ASP A 118 9.30 18.47 9.68
N VAL A 119 10.29 18.13 10.51
CA VAL A 119 10.28 16.85 11.25
C VAL A 119 9.07 16.75 12.20
N ALA A 120 8.61 17.87 12.76
CA ALA A 120 7.49 17.87 13.70
C ALA A 120 6.16 17.52 13.00
N SER A 121 5.87 18.19 11.88
CA SER A 121 4.71 17.92 11.01
C SER A 121 4.76 16.52 10.40
N LEU A 122 5.94 16.02 10.04
CA LEU A 122 6.08 14.63 9.58
C LEU A 122 5.80 13.61 10.70
N VAL A 123 6.32 13.83 11.91
CA VAL A 123 6.02 12.95 13.05
C VAL A 123 4.54 13.00 13.38
N ALA A 124 3.91 14.18 13.35
CA ALA A 124 2.47 14.33 13.54
C ALA A 124 1.69 13.52 12.48
N CYS A 125 2.06 13.63 11.21
CA CYS A 125 1.47 12.86 10.12
C CYS A 125 1.58 11.35 10.36
N VAL A 126 2.79 10.83 10.59
CA VAL A 126 3.06 9.39 10.77
C VAL A 126 2.38 8.81 12.03
N THR A 127 2.19 9.62 13.06
CA THR A 127 1.63 9.18 14.35
C THR A 127 0.10 9.35 14.42
N ALA A 128 -0.50 10.02 13.44
CA ALA A 128 -1.94 10.23 13.36
C ALA A 128 -2.71 8.89 13.22
N PRO A 129 -3.85 8.74 13.93
CA PRO A 129 -4.62 7.49 13.94
C PRO A 129 -5.40 7.21 12.64
N SER A 130 -5.60 8.18 11.75
CA SER A 130 -6.21 8.01 10.42
C SER A 130 -5.57 8.99 9.44
N GLN A 131 -5.08 8.51 8.30
CA GLN A 131 -4.50 9.38 7.27
C GLN A 131 -5.48 9.70 6.13
N ASP A 132 -6.67 9.11 6.15
CA ASP A 132 -7.72 9.36 5.16
C ASP A 132 -9.09 9.03 5.77
N ALA A 133 -10.06 9.92 5.62
CA ALA A 133 -11.45 9.69 6.05
C ALA A 133 -12.29 9.07 4.92
N ASP A 134 -11.84 9.19 3.68
CA ASP A 134 -12.50 8.72 2.46
C ASP A 134 -11.94 7.36 1.99
N ASN A 135 -10.89 6.84 2.66
CA ASN A 135 -10.25 5.56 2.36
C ASN A 135 -10.01 4.69 3.62
N VAL A 136 -9.75 3.39 3.44
CA VAL A 136 -9.49 2.45 4.54
C VAL A 136 -8.19 2.82 5.27
N PRO A 137 -8.20 3.06 6.58
CA PRO A 137 -6.99 3.42 7.31
C PRO A 137 -5.96 2.28 7.28
N ALA A 138 -4.92 2.42 6.47
CA ALA A 138 -3.83 1.45 6.34
C ALA A 138 -2.79 1.56 7.47
N ASN A 139 -3.24 1.46 8.74
CA ASN A 139 -2.37 1.63 9.90
C ASN A 139 -2.49 0.53 10.97
N ALA A 140 -1.59 0.60 11.97
CA ALA A 140 -1.50 -0.40 13.03
C ALA A 140 -2.78 -0.50 13.88
N ASP A 141 -3.49 0.60 14.09
CA ASP A 141 -4.68 0.67 14.94
C ASP A 141 -5.83 -0.08 14.26
N ALA A 142 -6.04 0.19 12.97
CA ALA A 142 -7.04 -0.48 12.17
C ALA A 142 -6.76 -1.98 12.02
N LEU A 143 -5.50 -2.39 11.87
CA LEU A 143 -5.15 -3.82 11.91
C LEU A 143 -5.45 -4.45 13.27
N VAL A 144 -5.25 -3.72 14.37
CA VAL A 144 -5.59 -4.25 15.70
C VAL A 144 -7.10 -4.38 15.81
N ALA A 145 -7.85 -3.39 15.31
CA ALA A 145 -9.31 -3.42 15.29
C ALA A 145 -9.87 -4.57 14.46
N ALA A 146 -9.24 -4.91 13.33
CA ALA A 146 -9.61 -6.06 12.52
C ALA A 146 -9.42 -7.40 13.26
N ILE A 147 -8.46 -7.49 14.19
CA ILE A 147 -8.22 -8.71 14.99
C ILE A 147 -9.08 -8.74 16.25
N TYR A 148 -9.27 -7.60 16.91
CA TYR A 148 -10.02 -7.46 18.16
C TYR A 148 -11.28 -6.63 17.91
N PRO A 149 -12.31 -7.19 17.27
CA PRO A 149 -13.51 -6.43 16.98
C PRO A 149 -14.31 -6.09 18.24
N SER A 150 -15.13 -5.04 18.15
CA SER A 150 -16.12 -4.69 19.19
C SER A 150 -17.29 -5.67 19.27
N ALA A 151 -17.51 -6.48 18.21
CA ALA A 151 -18.55 -7.51 18.13
C ALA A 151 -17.97 -8.83 17.58
N GLY A 152 -18.49 -9.96 18.07
CA GLY A 152 -18.06 -11.32 17.68
C GLY A 152 -17.61 -12.18 18.86
N THR A 153 -17.70 -13.51 18.71
CA THR A 153 -17.30 -14.48 19.73
C THR A 153 -16.13 -15.34 19.24
N MET A 154 -14.90 -14.85 19.40
CA MET A 154 -13.69 -15.66 19.29
C MET A 154 -13.05 -15.78 20.67
N ASP A 155 -12.62 -16.98 21.04
CA ASP A 155 -11.99 -17.16 22.34
C ASP A 155 -10.65 -16.38 22.40
N SER A 156 -10.33 -15.87 23.58
CA SER A 156 -9.14 -15.04 23.80
C SER A 156 -7.83 -15.75 23.49
N SER A 157 -7.81 -17.09 23.55
CA SER A 157 -6.64 -17.89 23.23
C SER A 157 -6.37 -17.95 21.72
N CYS A 158 -7.41 -18.07 20.90
CA CYS A 158 -7.31 -17.99 19.45
C CYS A 158 -6.97 -16.56 19.00
N LEU A 159 -7.63 -15.54 19.54
CA LEU A 159 -7.29 -14.12 19.29
C LEU A 159 -5.81 -13.83 19.55
N LYS A 160 -5.28 -14.34 20.67
CA LYS A 160 -3.86 -14.23 21.02
C LYS A 160 -2.93 -14.87 20.01
N LYS A 161 -3.30 -16.02 19.46
CA LYS A 161 -2.49 -16.73 18.45
C LYS A 161 -2.49 -15.96 17.14
N ILE A 162 -3.64 -15.48 16.70
CA ILE A 162 -3.80 -14.68 15.48
C ILE A 162 -3.02 -13.37 15.63
N SER A 163 -3.26 -12.61 16.68
CA SER A 163 -2.56 -11.35 16.98
C SER A 163 -1.03 -11.51 17.04
N LYS A 164 -0.51 -12.54 17.72
CA LYS A 164 0.94 -12.81 17.77
C LYS A 164 1.52 -13.20 16.41
N SER A 165 0.78 -14.00 15.64
CA SER A 165 1.21 -14.43 14.31
C SER A 165 1.18 -13.25 13.34
N ALA A 166 0.11 -12.44 13.35
CA ALA A 166 -0.04 -11.23 12.55
C ALA A 166 1.07 -10.23 12.87
N GLY A 167 1.34 -9.97 14.16
CA GLY A 167 2.46 -9.12 14.57
C GLY A 167 3.84 -9.65 14.15
N SER A 168 4.01 -10.97 14.07
CA SER A 168 5.24 -11.59 13.56
C SER A 168 5.37 -11.43 12.05
N PHE A 169 4.28 -11.61 11.31
CA PHE A 169 4.18 -11.41 9.86
C PHE A 169 4.44 -9.94 9.50
N LEU A 170 3.69 -9.01 10.08
CA LEU A 170 3.86 -7.56 9.95
C LEU A 170 5.32 -7.15 10.18
N LYS A 171 5.91 -7.54 11.32
CA LYS A 171 7.31 -7.22 11.64
C LYS A 171 8.28 -7.77 10.59
N LYS A 172 8.05 -9.00 10.11
CA LYS A 172 8.92 -9.63 9.11
C LYS A 172 8.84 -8.86 7.79
N ARG A 173 7.63 -8.57 7.28
CA ARG A 173 7.42 -7.80 6.05
C ARG A 173 8.01 -6.39 6.15
N LEU A 174 7.69 -5.66 7.23
CA LEU A 174 8.28 -4.34 7.55
C LEU A 174 9.82 -4.37 7.46
N SER A 175 10.44 -5.37 8.09
CA SER A 175 11.91 -5.49 8.13
C SER A 175 12.53 -5.92 6.81
N SER A 176 11.85 -6.77 6.03
CA SER A 176 12.36 -7.25 4.74
C SER A 176 12.25 -6.15 3.68
N MET A 177 11.12 -5.44 3.61
CA MET A 177 10.95 -4.28 2.73
C MET A 177 11.94 -3.17 3.06
N SER A 178 12.04 -2.77 4.33
CA SER A 178 13.00 -1.74 4.77
C SER A 178 14.44 -2.12 4.41
N LYS A 179 14.83 -3.39 4.58
CA LYS A 179 16.17 -3.85 4.16
C LYS A 179 16.39 -3.76 2.67
N CYS A 180 15.41 -4.13 1.86
CA CYS A 180 15.47 -4.01 0.41
C CYS A 180 15.67 -2.53 0.01
N GLN A 181 14.85 -1.62 0.55
CA GLN A 181 14.98 -0.19 0.25
C GLN A 181 16.34 0.38 0.70
N LEU A 182 16.83 -0.02 1.88
CA LEU A 182 18.17 0.37 2.35
C LEU A 182 19.32 -0.19 1.49
N LEU A 183 19.12 -1.30 0.77
CA LEU A 183 20.09 -1.82 -0.19
C LEU A 183 20.03 -1.02 -1.49
N ARG A 184 18.83 -0.67 -1.98
CA ARG A 184 18.62 0.22 -3.13
C ARG A 184 19.27 1.57 -2.89
N GLU A 185 19.02 2.20 -1.74
CA GLU A 185 19.60 3.51 -1.43
C GLU A 185 21.12 3.52 -1.29
N LYS A 186 21.71 2.35 -1.02
CA LYS A 186 23.18 2.18 -1.01
C LYS A 186 23.75 1.81 -2.37
N GLY A 187 22.92 1.75 -3.42
CA GLY A 187 23.32 1.28 -4.75
C GLY A 187 23.76 -0.19 -4.79
N LYS A 188 23.40 -0.99 -3.78
CA LYS A 188 23.80 -2.41 -3.70
C LYS A 188 22.93 -3.33 -4.56
N ILE A 189 21.71 -2.89 -4.85
CA ILE A 189 20.79 -3.54 -5.77
C ILE A 189 20.14 -2.46 -6.64
N THR A 190 19.85 -2.78 -7.89
CA THR A 190 19.22 -1.89 -8.87
C THR A 190 17.74 -2.22 -9.07
N GLU A 191 17.35 -3.47 -8.80
CA GLU A 191 15.97 -3.94 -8.86
C GLU A 191 15.04 -3.18 -7.91
N ALA A 192 13.77 -3.04 -8.30
CA ALA A 192 12.75 -2.45 -7.47
C ALA A 192 12.39 -3.36 -6.29
N CYS A 193 11.98 -2.77 -5.17
CA CYS A 193 11.41 -3.51 -4.05
C CYS A 193 9.89 -3.62 -4.20
N PRO A 194 9.26 -4.77 -3.88
CA PRO A 194 9.87 -5.98 -3.33
C PRO A 194 10.69 -6.78 -4.36
N ASP A 195 11.91 -7.16 -3.98
CA ASP A 195 12.76 -8.05 -4.79
C ASP A 195 12.38 -9.54 -4.57
N ALA A 196 12.98 -10.45 -5.33
CA ALA A 196 12.74 -11.89 -5.21
C ALA A 196 12.97 -12.42 -3.78
N LYS A 197 13.92 -11.82 -3.05
CA LYS A 197 14.21 -12.19 -1.66
C LYS A 197 13.09 -11.75 -0.72
N VAL A 198 12.54 -10.55 -0.88
CA VAL A 198 11.40 -10.05 -0.10
C VAL A 198 10.16 -10.89 -0.37
N LEU A 199 9.92 -11.28 -1.63
CA LEU A 199 8.82 -12.17 -1.99
C LEU A 199 8.96 -13.53 -1.29
N ALA A 200 10.13 -14.18 -1.36
CA ALA A 200 10.39 -15.44 -0.68
C ALA A 200 10.28 -15.34 0.86
N ASP A 201 10.79 -14.25 1.44
CA ASP A 201 10.64 -13.97 2.87
C ASP A 201 9.17 -13.79 3.28
N SER A 202 8.35 -13.18 2.41
CA SER A 202 6.92 -12.95 2.62
C SER A 202 6.15 -14.27 2.57
N THR A 203 6.35 -15.10 1.54
CA THR A 203 5.74 -16.43 1.42
C THR A 203 6.04 -17.29 2.64
N LYS A 204 7.32 -17.38 3.03
CA LYS A 204 7.73 -18.15 4.23
C LYS A 204 7.11 -17.62 5.53
N SER A 205 6.85 -16.32 5.60
CA SER A 205 6.20 -15.72 6.77
C SER A 205 4.69 -15.99 6.80
N LEU A 206 4.04 -16.04 5.63
CA LEU A 206 2.63 -16.42 5.47
C LEU A 206 2.41 -17.88 5.87
N GLU A 207 3.21 -18.81 5.35
CA GLU A 207 3.16 -20.23 5.73
C GLU A 207 3.31 -20.43 7.25
N LYS A 208 4.22 -19.67 7.88
CA LYS A 208 4.41 -19.70 9.34
C LYS A 208 3.23 -19.13 10.10
N PHE A 209 2.59 -18.09 9.57
CA PHE A 209 1.39 -17.51 10.15
C PHE A 209 0.27 -18.56 10.14
N GLU A 210 -0.06 -19.11 8.97
CA GLU A 210 -1.14 -20.09 8.80
C GLU A 210 -0.92 -21.31 9.69
N LYS A 211 0.29 -21.89 9.65
CA LYS A 211 0.64 -23.07 10.47
C LYS A 211 0.45 -22.80 11.97
N LYS A 212 0.82 -21.61 12.47
CA LYS A 212 0.70 -21.27 13.89
C LYS A 212 -0.73 -21.04 14.33
N VAL A 213 -1.55 -20.44 13.47
CA VAL A 213 -2.97 -20.20 13.75
C VAL A 213 -3.73 -21.52 13.72
N LEU A 214 -3.57 -22.33 12.68
CA LEU A 214 -4.24 -23.63 12.56
C LEU A 214 -3.85 -24.63 13.66
N ALA A 215 -2.63 -24.52 14.22
CA ALA A 215 -2.22 -25.36 15.35
C ALA A 215 -2.83 -24.93 16.70
N GLY A 216 -3.42 -23.74 16.80
CA GLY A 216 -3.88 -23.16 18.06
C GLY A 216 -5.31 -22.64 18.05
N CYS A 217 -5.99 -22.67 16.92
CA CYS A 217 -7.38 -22.31 16.73
C CYS A 217 -8.08 -23.48 16.07
N SER A 218 -9.18 -23.96 16.66
CA SER A 218 -10.08 -24.87 15.95
C SER A 218 -10.83 -24.10 14.87
N MET A 219 -11.25 -24.81 13.83
CA MET A 219 -12.17 -24.27 12.83
C MET A 219 -13.46 -23.90 13.56
N LEU A 220 -13.64 -22.62 13.84
CA LEU A 220 -14.77 -22.11 14.60
C LEU A 220 -16.08 -22.61 13.97
N ALA A 221 -17.00 -23.08 14.81
CA ALA A 221 -18.40 -23.25 14.39
C ALA A 221 -18.97 -21.85 14.12
N VAL A 222 -19.22 -21.54 12.85
CA VAL A 222 -19.85 -20.28 12.43
C VAL A 222 -21.28 -20.59 12.01
N SER A 223 -22.25 -19.88 12.59
CA SER A 223 -23.67 -20.14 12.43
C SER A 223 -24.40 -19.19 11.48
N SER A 224 -23.70 -18.34 10.71
CA SER A 224 -24.32 -17.67 9.56
C SER A 224 -23.30 -17.24 8.46
N PRO A 225 -23.61 -17.41 7.15
CA PRO A 225 -22.65 -17.42 6.04
C PRO A 225 -22.57 -16.17 5.13
N ASP A 226 -23.19 -15.02 5.44
CA ASP A 226 -23.13 -13.84 4.56
C ASP A 226 -21.84 -13.01 4.73
N LEU A 227 -20.70 -13.60 4.38
CA LEU A 227 -19.45 -12.87 4.16
C LEU A 227 -18.95 -13.13 2.74
N VAL A 228 -19.22 -12.17 1.86
CA VAL A 228 -18.51 -11.98 0.58
C VAL A 228 -17.30 -11.11 0.92
N PHE A 229 -16.09 -11.66 0.89
CA PHE A 229 -14.88 -10.82 1.02
C PHE A 229 -14.32 -10.54 -0.37
N GLY A 230 -14.59 -9.33 -0.88
CA GLY A 230 -13.84 -8.64 -1.93
C GLY A 230 -12.81 -7.68 -1.33
N GLU A 231 -11.92 -7.13 -2.16
CA GLU A 231 -10.75 -6.32 -1.73
C GLU A 231 -11.11 -4.85 -1.39
N PRO A 232 -10.52 -4.26 -0.32
CA PRO A 232 -9.62 -4.84 0.67
C PRO A 232 -10.41 -5.13 1.96
N CYS A 233 -11.13 -6.26 1.97
CA CYS A 233 -12.14 -6.58 2.99
C CYS A 233 -13.18 -5.44 3.14
N ASP A 234 -13.68 -4.93 2.00
CA ASP A 234 -14.67 -3.86 1.82
C ASP A 234 -15.01 -3.02 3.07
N LEU A 235 -14.14 -2.05 3.36
CA LEU A 235 -14.31 -0.88 4.23
C LEU A 235 -14.49 -1.18 5.73
N ALA A 236 -13.41 -0.99 6.48
CA ALA A 236 -13.30 -1.16 7.94
C ALA A 236 -14.24 -0.25 8.76
N THR A 237 -15.54 -0.52 8.70
CA THR A 237 -16.57 -0.03 9.62
C THR A 237 -17.37 -1.20 10.15
N ALA A 238 -17.11 -1.52 11.41
CA ALA A 238 -18.10 -1.94 12.42
C ALA A 238 -19.08 -3.10 12.13
N ALA A 239 -18.89 -3.94 11.13
CA ALA A 239 -19.70 -5.15 10.93
C ALA A 239 -18.88 -6.42 11.11
N VAL A 240 -18.23 -6.54 12.27
CA VAL A 240 -17.58 -7.79 12.65
C VAL A 240 -18.61 -8.67 13.34
N TYR A 241 -19.00 -9.75 12.66
CA TYR A 241 -19.82 -10.86 13.17
C TYR A 241 -21.05 -10.45 14.00
N ASN A 242 -22.20 -10.23 13.35
CA ASN A 242 -23.48 -10.32 14.06
C ASN A 242 -24.00 -11.77 14.01
N ARG A 243 -24.37 -12.33 15.16
CA ARG A 243 -25.01 -13.66 15.27
C ARG A 243 -26.50 -13.50 14.92
N ALA A 244 -26.85 -13.48 13.65
CA ALA A 244 -28.24 -13.53 13.22
C ALA A 244 -28.60 -14.94 12.73
N ALA A 245 -29.73 -15.45 13.19
CA ALA A 245 -30.29 -16.72 12.77
C ALA A 245 -30.89 -16.61 11.36
N GLY A 246 -30.41 -17.41 10.41
CA GLY A 246 -31.08 -17.68 9.13
C GLY A 246 -30.28 -17.27 7.88
N GLY A 247 -30.21 -18.20 6.90
CA GLY A 247 -29.68 -17.98 5.55
C GLY A 247 -28.42 -18.81 5.23
N SER A 248 -28.35 -19.48 4.08
CA SER A 248 -27.21 -20.28 3.61
C SER A 248 -26.64 -19.69 2.33
N VAL A 249 -25.35 -19.35 2.30
CA VAL A 249 -24.61 -19.01 1.09
C VAL A 249 -23.58 -20.10 0.78
N ASN A 250 -23.50 -20.47 -0.49
CA ASN A 250 -22.66 -21.55 -1.04
C ASN A 250 -21.18 -21.17 -1.13
N ASN A 251 -20.52 -20.81 -0.02
CA ASN A 251 -19.12 -20.41 -0.06
C ASN A 251 -18.19 -21.48 0.56
N THR A 252 -17.34 -22.10 -0.27
CA THR A 252 -16.56 -23.33 0.02
C THR A 252 -15.34 -23.11 0.93
N ILE A 253 -14.87 -21.87 1.09
CA ILE A 253 -13.68 -21.58 1.93
C ILE A 253 -14.10 -21.50 3.40
N PRO A 254 -13.49 -22.25 4.33
CA PRO A 254 -13.83 -22.16 5.74
C PRO A 254 -13.61 -20.76 6.37
N PRO A 255 -14.46 -20.33 7.32
CA PRO A 255 -14.43 -18.98 7.89
C PRO A 255 -13.09 -18.58 8.51
N LEU A 256 -12.43 -19.48 9.24
CA LEU A 256 -11.11 -19.22 9.82
C LEU A 256 -10.05 -18.94 8.74
N LEU A 257 -10.11 -19.63 7.60
CA LEU A 257 -9.19 -19.38 6.48
C LEU A 257 -9.45 -18.01 5.85
N ARG A 258 -10.72 -17.58 5.73
CA ARG A 258 -11.05 -16.23 5.23
C ARG A 258 -10.53 -15.14 6.16
N PHE A 259 -10.75 -15.30 7.46
CA PHE A 259 -10.26 -14.36 8.46
C PHE A 259 -8.73 -14.26 8.45
N MET A 260 -8.04 -15.41 8.37
CA MET A 260 -6.59 -15.44 8.24
C MET A 260 -6.09 -14.66 7.02
N ARG A 261 -6.70 -14.85 5.84
CA ARG A 261 -6.36 -14.10 4.63
C ARG A 261 -6.54 -12.60 4.82
N CYS A 262 -7.70 -12.18 5.30
CA CYS A 262 -7.97 -10.76 5.56
C CYS A 262 -6.93 -10.14 6.51
N VAL A 263 -6.61 -10.82 7.61
CA VAL A 263 -5.60 -10.34 8.57
C VAL A 263 -4.21 -10.27 7.95
N THR A 264 -3.81 -11.23 7.11
CA THR A 264 -2.50 -11.21 6.46
C THR A 264 -2.40 -10.16 5.37
N ASP A 265 -3.47 -9.97 4.59
CA ASP A 265 -3.53 -8.96 3.53
C ASP A 265 -3.48 -7.57 4.15
N PHE A 266 -4.27 -7.33 5.20
CA PHE A 266 -4.24 -6.05 5.89
C PHE A 266 -2.89 -5.79 6.58
N ALA A 267 -2.30 -6.81 7.22
CA ALA A 267 -0.96 -6.69 7.76
C ALA A 267 0.10 -6.40 6.69
N ALA A 268 -0.11 -6.88 5.45
CA ALA A 268 0.74 -6.55 4.31
C ALA A 268 0.56 -5.08 3.89
N THR A 269 -0.68 -4.62 3.75
CA THR A 269 -1.02 -3.22 3.41
C THR A 269 -0.43 -2.24 4.42
N VAL A 270 -0.60 -2.50 5.73
CA VAL A 270 0.01 -1.66 6.80
C VAL A 270 1.53 -1.66 6.70
N ALA A 271 2.15 -2.79 6.39
CA ALA A 271 3.59 -2.86 6.24
C ALA A 271 4.07 -2.06 5.04
N ASP A 272 3.40 -2.19 3.91
CA ASP A 272 3.79 -1.55 2.66
C ASP A 272 3.58 -0.05 2.72
N HIS A 273 2.43 0.40 3.24
CA HIS A 273 2.15 1.81 3.49
C HIS A 273 3.21 2.45 4.40
N ALA A 274 3.59 1.78 5.49
CA ALA A 274 4.68 2.23 6.36
C ALA A 274 6.05 2.29 5.67
N ASN A 275 6.31 1.41 4.70
CA ASN A 275 7.55 1.44 3.92
C ASN A 275 7.53 2.51 2.82
N VAL A 276 6.36 2.81 2.24
CA VAL A 276 6.18 3.93 1.30
C VAL A 276 6.44 5.25 2.02
N LEU A 277 5.82 5.47 3.19
CA LEU A 277 6.10 6.63 4.05
C LEU A 277 7.58 6.74 4.44
N GLY A 278 8.23 5.60 4.68
CA GLY A 278 9.66 5.53 5.02
C GLY A 278 10.60 5.66 3.83
N ASN A 279 10.07 5.67 2.60
CA ASN A 279 10.86 5.71 1.39
C ASN A 279 10.29 6.81 0.47
N PRO A 280 10.79 8.04 0.61
CA PRO A 280 10.30 9.18 -0.15
C PRO A 280 10.26 8.82 -1.63
N GLN A 281 9.09 8.99 -2.24
CA GLN A 281 8.91 8.74 -3.66
C GLN A 281 9.60 9.86 -4.45
N PRO A 282 9.92 9.66 -5.74
CA PRO A 282 10.20 10.80 -6.60
C PRO A 282 9.09 11.86 -6.38
N PRO A 283 9.43 13.16 -6.43
CA PRO A 283 8.45 14.22 -6.22
C PRO A 283 7.24 13.90 -7.08
N THR A 284 6.06 13.94 -6.46
CA THR A 284 4.81 13.82 -7.19
C THR A 284 4.87 14.86 -8.30
N THR A 285 4.86 14.38 -9.53
CA THR A 285 4.62 15.27 -10.67
C THR A 285 3.33 16.00 -10.37
N ALA A 286 3.21 17.28 -10.73
CA ALA A 286 1.97 18.02 -10.50
C ALA A 286 0.72 17.33 -11.10
N PHE A 287 0.94 16.44 -12.07
CA PHE A 287 0.00 15.41 -12.53
C PHE A 287 -0.12 14.28 -11.48
N THR A 288 -0.86 14.50 -10.39
CA THR A 288 -0.96 13.56 -9.25
C THR A 288 -1.64 12.24 -9.60
N GLU A 289 -2.58 12.25 -10.56
CA GLU A 289 -3.29 11.06 -11.04
C GLU A 289 -2.54 10.32 -12.16
N GLY A 290 -1.31 10.75 -12.46
CA GLY A 290 -0.47 10.15 -13.48
C GLY A 290 -1.03 10.33 -14.89
N VAL A 291 -0.75 9.36 -15.74
CA VAL A 291 -1.10 9.37 -17.17
C VAL A 291 -1.59 7.99 -17.60
N ALA A 292 -2.46 7.96 -18.60
CA ALA A 292 -2.94 6.73 -19.21
C ALA A 292 -3.03 6.89 -20.73
N ALA A 293 -2.97 5.76 -21.43
CA ALA A 293 -3.24 5.66 -22.85
C ALA A 293 -4.05 4.38 -23.11
N GLY A 294 -5.02 4.47 -24.01
CA GLY A 294 -5.97 3.40 -24.28
C GLY A 294 -6.57 3.52 -25.68
N ASP A 295 -7.49 2.59 -25.99
CA ASP A 295 -8.19 2.52 -27.28
C ASP A 295 -7.25 2.57 -28.50
N ALA A 296 -6.08 1.94 -28.36
CA ALA A 296 -5.07 1.92 -29.41
C ALA A 296 -5.55 1.08 -30.61
N THR A 297 -5.67 1.72 -31.77
CA THR A 297 -5.82 1.05 -33.06
C THR A 297 -4.45 0.83 -33.70
N ASP A 298 -4.43 0.39 -34.95
CA ASP A 298 -3.23 0.33 -35.78
C ASP A 298 -2.64 1.72 -36.07
N THR A 299 -3.47 2.76 -36.04
CA THR A 299 -3.10 4.11 -36.47
C THR A 299 -3.46 5.23 -35.49
N ALA A 300 -4.10 4.92 -34.36
CA ALA A 300 -4.55 5.92 -33.39
C ALA A 300 -4.45 5.44 -31.93
N VAL A 301 -4.37 6.39 -31.00
CA VAL A 301 -4.38 6.15 -29.54
C VAL A 301 -5.06 7.32 -28.83
N VAL A 302 -5.85 7.02 -27.80
CA VAL A 302 -6.38 8.02 -26.86
C VAL A 302 -5.47 8.16 -25.66
N PHE A 303 -5.02 9.38 -25.36
CA PHE A 303 -4.21 9.73 -24.20
C PHE A 303 -5.04 10.48 -23.16
N TRP A 304 -4.81 10.18 -21.88
CA TRP A 304 -5.55 10.75 -20.76
C TRP A 304 -4.61 11.21 -19.63
N THR A 305 -4.97 12.32 -18.99
CA THR A 305 -4.47 12.71 -17.68
C THR A 305 -5.48 13.59 -16.94
N ARG A 306 -5.27 13.80 -15.63
CA ARG A 306 -5.88 14.90 -14.88
C ARG A 306 -4.81 15.97 -14.67
N VAL A 307 -5.09 17.19 -15.13
CA VAL A 307 -4.12 18.28 -15.11
C VAL A 307 -4.05 18.95 -13.72
N PRO A 308 -2.89 19.50 -13.35
CA PRO A 308 -2.73 20.23 -12.09
C PRO A 308 -3.63 21.47 -11.97
N ASP A 309 -3.76 22.25 -13.04
CA ASP A 309 -4.63 23.44 -13.12
C ASP A 309 -5.73 23.21 -14.16
N PRO A 310 -7.00 23.04 -13.73
CA PRO A 310 -8.11 22.77 -14.64
C PRO A 310 -8.46 23.96 -15.55
N ASN A 311 -7.94 25.16 -15.26
CA ASN A 311 -8.22 26.38 -16.03
C ASN A 311 -7.14 26.69 -17.08
N SER A 312 -6.08 25.89 -17.14
CA SER A 312 -4.96 26.07 -18.05
C SER A 312 -4.86 24.91 -19.06
N PRO A 313 -4.37 25.15 -20.29
CA PRO A 313 -4.15 24.08 -21.25
C PRO A 313 -3.00 23.16 -20.83
N ALA A 314 -3.14 21.87 -21.09
CA ALA A 314 -2.03 20.92 -21.04
C ALA A 314 -1.59 20.55 -22.46
N THR A 315 -0.29 20.30 -22.63
CA THR A 315 0.32 19.90 -23.91
C THR A 315 0.74 18.45 -23.82
N LEU A 316 0.24 17.61 -24.73
CA LEU A 316 0.69 16.25 -24.96
C LEU A 316 1.82 16.26 -25.99
N GLU A 317 2.90 15.55 -25.68
CA GLU A 317 3.96 15.18 -26.62
C GLU A 317 4.01 13.66 -26.76
N VAL A 318 4.13 13.18 -28.00
CA VAL A 318 4.30 11.76 -28.34
C VAL A 318 5.59 11.62 -29.12
N ALA A 319 6.44 10.68 -28.72
CA ALA A 319 7.77 10.44 -29.26
C ALA A 319 8.02 8.96 -29.55
N THR A 320 8.99 8.66 -30.43
CA THR A 320 9.43 7.29 -30.71
C THR A 320 10.49 6.78 -29.72
N ASP A 321 11.03 7.66 -28.89
CA ASP A 321 12.04 7.37 -27.88
C ASP A 321 11.67 7.97 -26.51
N PRO A 322 12.10 7.34 -25.39
CA PRO A 322 11.74 7.77 -24.04
C PRO A 322 12.45 9.06 -23.60
N ALA A 323 13.47 9.53 -24.33
CA ALA A 323 14.16 10.78 -24.05
C ALA A 323 13.51 11.98 -24.77
N PHE A 324 12.44 11.75 -25.55
CA PHE A 324 11.76 12.76 -26.37
C PHE A 324 12.72 13.46 -27.34
N GLY A 325 13.71 12.72 -27.87
CA GLY A 325 14.61 13.22 -28.91
C GLY A 325 13.91 13.36 -30.27
N THR A 326 12.93 12.52 -30.55
CA THR A 326 12.11 12.55 -31.78
C THR A 326 10.63 12.59 -31.42
N ILE A 327 10.07 13.80 -31.34
CA ILE A 327 8.64 14.03 -31.15
C ILE A 327 7.93 13.84 -32.49
N VAL A 328 6.98 12.91 -32.55
CA VAL A 328 6.17 12.60 -33.73
C VAL A 328 4.80 13.27 -33.69
N HIS A 329 4.35 13.72 -32.52
CA HIS A 329 3.11 14.45 -32.37
C HIS A 329 3.15 15.39 -31.16
N THR A 330 2.58 16.57 -31.31
CA THR A 330 2.35 17.52 -30.22
C THR A 330 0.93 18.07 -30.34
N SER A 331 0.17 18.04 -29.25
CA SER A 331 -1.20 18.57 -29.21
C SER A 331 -1.47 19.23 -27.87
N SER A 332 -2.37 20.21 -27.83
CA SER A 332 -2.77 20.87 -26.58
C SER A 332 -4.28 20.77 -26.39
N ALA A 333 -4.70 20.54 -25.15
CA ALA A 333 -6.10 20.49 -24.78
C ALA A 333 -6.33 21.24 -23.46
N THR A 334 -7.42 21.98 -23.40
CA THR A 334 -7.93 22.58 -22.16
C THR A 334 -9.03 21.68 -21.62
N PRO A 335 -9.04 21.34 -20.32
CA PRO A 335 -10.18 20.66 -19.69
C PRO A 335 -11.48 21.41 -19.97
N ALA A 336 -12.59 20.70 -20.12
CA ALA A 336 -13.89 21.33 -20.28
C ALA A 336 -14.26 22.14 -19.03
N SER A 337 -14.82 23.35 -19.22
CA SER A 337 -15.27 24.19 -18.10
C SER A 337 -16.29 23.44 -17.24
N GLY A 338 -16.01 23.32 -15.93
CA GLY A 338 -16.83 22.56 -14.97
C GLY A 338 -16.54 21.06 -14.91
N ALA A 339 -15.59 20.55 -15.71
CA ALA A 339 -15.04 19.21 -15.54
C ALA A 339 -14.00 19.18 -14.41
N ASP A 340 -13.63 18.00 -13.99
CA ASP A 340 -12.74 17.73 -12.86
C ASP A 340 -11.24 17.81 -13.21
N GLY A 341 -10.89 18.62 -14.23
CA GLY A 341 -9.52 18.78 -14.73
C GLY A 341 -9.02 17.64 -15.61
N THR A 342 -9.91 16.76 -16.08
CA THR A 342 -9.51 15.68 -16.99
C THR A 342 -9.34 16.17 -18.44
N VAL A 343 -8.28 15.70 -19.09
CA VAL A 343 -8.05 15.88 -20.53
C VAL A 343 -7.96 14.53 -21.22
N LYS A 344 -8.55 14.46 -22.42
CA LYS A 344 -8.47 13.31 -23.34
C LYS A 344 -8.08 13.83 -24.70
N ILE A 345 -7.03 13.27 -25.29
CA ILE A 345 -6.53 13.66 -26.60
C ILE A 345 -6.43 12.41 -27.46
N ASP A 346 -7.18 12.39 -28.57
CA ASP A 346 -7.10 11.37 -29.59
C ASP A 346 -6.03 11.75 -30.63
N VAL A 347 -5.06 10.89 -30.84
CA VAL A 347 -3.96 11.09 -31.78
C VAL A 347 -4.01 10.00 -32.83
N GLY A 348 -4.31 10.39 -34.07
CA GLY A 348 -4.23 9.53 -35.25
C GLY A 348 -2.92 9.68 -36.03
N GLY A 349 -2.80 8.93 -37.13
CA GLY A 349 -1.65 8.98 -38.04
C GLY A 349 -0.41 8.26 -37.52
N LEU A 350 -0.56 7.41 -36.51
CA LEU A 350 0.52 6.60 -35.94
C LEU A 350 0.81 5.38 -36.84
N THR A 351 2.03 4.86 -36.73
CA THR A 351 2.45 3.66 -37.47
C THR A 351 1.98 2.41 -36.74
N PRO A 352 1.47 1.37 -37.45
CA PRO A 352 1.10 0.09 -36.86
C PRO A 352 2.26 -0.60 -36.13
N ALA A 353 1.91 -1.45 -35.17
CA ALA A 353 2.83 -2.26 -34.36
C ALA A 353 3.99 -1.48 -33.70
N THR A 354 3.85 -0.17 -33.50
CA THR A 354 4.92 0.73 -33.10
C THR A 354 4.76 1.16 -31.64
N THR A 355 5.85 1.17 -30.90
CA THR A 355 5.88 1.65 -29.51
C THR A 355 6.15 3.15 -29.50
N TYR A 356 5.29 3.89 -28.79
CA TYR A 356 5.42 5.31 -28.56
C TYR A 356 5.54 5.61 -27.07
N TYR A 357 6.25 6.70 -26.77
CA TYR A 357 6.37 7.29 -25.45
C TYR A 357 5.63 8.63 -25.44
N TYR A 358 5.01 8.98 -24.33
CA TYR A 358 4.22 10.19 -24.25
C TYR A 358 4.32 10.86 -22.88
N ARG A 359 4.13 12.19 -22.85
CA ARG A 359 4.06 12.97 -21.62
C ARG A 359 3.13 14.16 -21.80
N PHE A 360 2.56 14.63 -20.69
CA PHE A 360 1.84 15.89 -20.63
C PHE A 360 2.70 16.95 -19.95
N THR A 361 2.59 18.20 -20.40
CA THR A 361 3.20 19.37 -19.77
C THR A 361 2.17 20.45 -19.54
N GLN A 362 2.29 21.19 -18.44
CA GLN A 362 1.45 22.35 -18.13
C GLN A 362 2.31 23.37 -17.37
N GLY A 363 2.59 24.51 -18.00
CA GLY A 363 3.55 25.48 -17.46
C GLY A 363 4.94 24.86 -17.30
N THR A 364 5.46 24.86 -16.07
CA THR A 364 6.74 24.21 -15.72
C THR A 364 6.60 22.74 -15.35
N ASP A 365 5.37 22.25 -15.21
CA ASP A 365 5.11 20.89 -14.75
C ASP A 365 5.13 19.90 -15.91
N THR A 366 5.68 18.72 -15.63
CA THR A 366 5.75 17.60 -16.58
C THR A 366 5.25 16.33 -15.89
N SER A 367 4.41 15.56 -16.59
CA SER A 367 3.87 14.30 -16.11
C SER A 367 4.95 13.20 -16.07
N PRO A 368 4.67 12.04 -15.46
CA PRO A 368 5.46 10.84 -15.71
C PRO A 368 5.40 10.47 -17.20
N VAL A 369 6.43 9.77 -17.70
CA VAL A 369 6.45 9.28 -19.08
C VAL A 369 5.61 8.02 -19.17
N GLY A 370 4.59 8.06 -20.01
CA GLY A 370 3.79 6.89 -20.38
C GLY A 370 4.34 6.19 -21.61
N ARG A 371 3.92 4.94 -21.83
CA ARG A 371 4.25 4.15 -23.02
C ARG A 371 3.01 3.44 -23.55
N VAL A 372 2.85 3.44 -24.87
CA VAL A 372 1.77 2.74 -25.57
C VAL A 372 2.31 2.05 -26.81
N LYS A 373 1.63 1.00 -27.29
CA LYS A 373 1.95 0.34 -28.55
C LYS A 373 0.68 0.27 -29.41
N THR A 374 0.76 0.72 -30.65
CA THR A 374 -0.33 0.57 -31.63
C THR A 374 -0.54 -0.89 -31.99
N ALA A 375 -1.77 -1.24 -32.37
CA ALA A 375 -2.09 -2.57 -32.85
C ALA A 375 -1.33 -2.88 -34.17
N PRO A 376 -1.14 -4.15 -34.54
CA PRO A 376 -0.71 -4.52 -35.88
C PRO A 376 -1.67 -4.01 -36.96
N SER A 377 -1.19 -3.93 -38.20
CA SER A 377 -2.07 -3.63 -39.33
C SER A 377 -3.18 -4.69 -39.40
N PRO A 378 -4.42 -4.34 -39.81
CA PRO A 378 -5.48 -5.31 -40.07
C PRO A 378 -5.10 -6.40 -41.09
N THR A 379 -4.04 -6.19 -41.86
CA THR A 379 -3.54 -7.10 -42.90
C THR A 379 -2.29 -7.89 -42.51
N ASP A 380 -1.80 -7.76 -41.27
CA ASP A 380 -0.59 -8.45 -40.77
C ASP A 380 -0.85 -9.91 -40.36
#